data_AF-A0A821YMX5-F1
#
_entry.id   AF-A0A821YMX5-F1
#
_cell.length_a   1.000
_cell.length_b   1.000
_cell.length_c   1.000
_cell.angle_alpha   90.00
_cell.angle_beta   90.00
_cell.angle_gamma   90.00
#
_symmetry.space_group_name_H-M   'P 1'
#
loop_
_entity.id
_entity.type
_entity.pdbx_description
1 polymer ?
#
loop_
_entity_poly.entity_id
_entity_poly.type
_entity_poly.pdbx_seq_one_letter_code
_entity_poly.pdbx_strand_id
1 'polypeptide(L)' 'MDILGLGSKVDVDFILDPQGQRKQIDVKIDDTKRSLQYIYYDGEDVNGTVQLKLKKNNKVEHQGIRLEFIGQI' A
#
# COMPACT_ATOMS: atom_id res chain seq x y z
N MET A 1 10.86 -8.92 20.56
CA MET A 1 11.66 -10.13 20.30
C MET A 1 10.88 -10.97 19.31
N ASP A 2 11.25 -10.93 18.03
CA ASP A 2 10.77 -11.87 17.01
C ASP A 2 12.02 -12.56 16.47
N ILE A 3 12.27 -13.77 16.97
CA ILE A 3 13.36 -14.61 16.48
C ILE A 3 12.73 -15.99 16.29
N LEU A 4 12.59 -16.39 15.01
CA LEU A 4 12.12 -17.69 14.50
C LEU A 4 10.62 -17.85 14.13
N GLY A 5 10.11 -16.96 13.26
CA GLY A 5 8.82 -17.12 12.56
C GLY A 5 8.80 -16.40 11.20
N LEU A 6 9.83 -16.61 10.37
CA LEU A 6 10.15 -15.78 9.21
C LEU A 6 9.04 -15.73 8.13
N GLY A 7 8.42 -14.55 8.01
CA GLY A 7 7.53 -14.13 6.91
C GLY A 7 6.25 -13.47 7.41
N SER A 8 5.84 -12.34 6.79
CA SER A 8 4.53 -11.74 7.10
C SER A 8 3.41 -12.77 6.87
N LYS A 9 2.52 -12.96 7.85
CA LYS A 9 1.38 -13.90 7.75
C LYS A 9 0.27 -13.38 6.83
N VAL A 10 0.33 -12.09 6.51
CA VAL A 10 -0.65 -11.34 5.74
C VAL A 10 0.09 -10.60 4.63
N ASP A 11 -0.41 -10.71 3.40
CA ASP A 11 -0.08 -9.78 2.32
C ASP A 11 -1.11 -8.64 2.32
N VAL A 12 -0.63 -7.42 2.11
CA VAL A 12 -1.44 -6.20 2.14
C VAL A 12 -1.33 -5.52 0.79
N ASP A 13 -2.45 -5.35 0.12
CA ASP A 13 -2.54 -4.69 -1.19
C ASP A 13 -3.51 -3.51 -1.12
N PHE A 14 -3.20 -2.45 -1.86
CA PHE A 14 -4.03 -1.26 -1.96
C PHE A 14 -4.61 -1.18 -3.37
N ILE A 15 -5.91 -0.99 -3.45
CA ILE A 15 -6.60 -0.80 -4.72
C ILE A 15 -7.29 0.55 -4.70
N LEU A 16 -6.80 1.47 -5.53
CA LEU A 16 -7.28 2.85 -5.58
C LEU A 16 -8.45 3.00 -6.54
N ASP A 17 -9.37 3.89 -6.20
CA ASP A 17 -10.52 4.21 -7.02
C ASP A 17 -10.26 5.42 -7.96
N PRO A 18 -10.88 5.44 -9.16
CA PRO A 18 -11.46 4.30 -9.85
C PRO A 18 -10.36 3.34 -10.37
N GLN A 19 -10.57 2.04 -10.18
CA GLN A 19 -9.56 1.02 -10.46
C GLN A 19 -9.04 1.08 -11.90
N GLY A 20 -7.71 1.18 -12.04
CA GLY A 20 -7.03 1.17 -13.34
C GLY A 20 -7.24 2.42 -14.21
N GLN A 21 -7.97 3.43 -13.72
CA GLN A 21 -8.30 4.64 -14.49
C GLN A 21 -7.49 5.87 -14.06
N ARG A 22 -6.83 5.81 -12.89
CA ARG A 22 -6.05 6.94 -12.39
C ARG A 22 -4.77 7.14 -13.20
N LYS A 23 -4.50 8.41 -13.54
CA LYS A 23 -3.29 8.81 -14.26
C LYS A 23 -2.05 8.46 -13.45
N GLN A 24 -1.04 7.98 -14.17
CA GLN A 24 0.29 7.70 -13.63
C GLN A 24 1.35 8.49 -14.36
N ILE A 25 2.44 8.82 -13.66
CA ILE A 25 3.66 9.35 -14.26
C ILE A 25 4.87 8.53 -13.85
N ASP A 26 5.88 8.58 -14.71
CA ASP A 26 7.21 8.08 -14.38
C ASP A 26 7.92 9.06 -13.44
N VAL A 27 8.24 8.58 -12.24
CA VAL A 27 8.96 9.32 -11.21
C VAL A 27 10.35 8.72 -11.04
N LYS A 28 11.37 9.58 -11.12
CA LYS A 28 12.74 9.23 -10.75
C LYS A 28 12.82 9.08 -9.23
N ILE A 29 13.05 7.85 -8.76
CA ILE A 29 13.20 7.54 -7.33
C ILE A 29 14.65 7.74 -6.90
N ASP A 30 15.59 7.31 -7.76
CA ASP A 30 17.03 7.52 -7.61
C ASP A 30 17.69 7.61 -9.00
N ASP A 31 19.02 7.72 -9.07
CA ASP A 31 19.77 7.86 -10.33
C ASP A 31 19.57 6.71 -11.33
N THR A 32 19.16 5.55 -10.85
CA THR A 32 19.01 4.33 -11.65
C THR A 32 17.58 3.82 -11.72
N LYS A 33 16.72 4.24 -10.78
CA LYS A 33 15.38 3.70 -10.61
C LYS A 33 14.30 4.71 -10.95
N ARG A 34 13.41 4.26 -11.83
CA ARG A 34 12.18 4.91 -12.23
C ARG A 34 10.98 4.06 -11.84
N SER A 35 9.87 4.71 -11.52
CA SER A 35 8.65 4.03 -11.08
C SER A 35 7.42 4.80 -11.52
N LEU A 36 6.40 4.06 -11.99
CA LEU A 36 5.08 4.63 -12.27
C LEU A 36 4.34 4.89 -10.95
N GLN A 37 3.95 6.13 -10.73
CA GLN A 37 3.26 6.58 -9.53
C GLN A 37 1.95 7.28 -9.91
N TYR A 38 0.92 7.13 -9.06
CA TYR A 38 -0.36 7.79 -9.27
C TYR A 38 -0.28 9.30 -8.99
N ILE A 39 -0.97 10.09 -9.81
CA ILE A 39 -1.10 11.54 -9.60
C ILE A 39 -2.41 11.87 -8.89
N TYR A 40 -2.30 12.80 -7.95
CA TYR A 40 -3.41 13.49 -7.30
C TYR A 40 -3.17 15.00 -7.36
N TYR A 41 -4.25 15.75 -7.44
CA TYR A 41 -4.24 17.22 -7.36
C TYR A 41 -4.88 17.68 -6.05
N ASP A 42 -4.63 18.94 -5.70
CA ASP A 42 -5.24 19.54 -4.52
C ASP A 42 -6.78 19.45 -4.58
N GLY A 43 -7.38 19.07 -3.46
CA GLY A 43 -8.82 18.83 -3.34
C GLY A 43 -9.33 17.51 -3.93
N GLU A 44 -8.49 16.64 -4.51
CA GLU A 44 -8.93 15.31 -4.91
C GLU A 44 -9.00 14.33 -3.72
N ASP A 45 -10.08 13.55 -3.67
CA ASP A 45 -10.19 12.47 -2.70
C ASP A 45 -9.26 11.29 -3.04
N VAL A 46 -8.61 10.75 -2.01
CA VAL A 46 -7.81 9.52 -2.08
C VAL A 46 -8.64 8.36 -1.54
N ASN A 47 -9.37 7.71 -2.42
CA ASN A 47 -10.28 6.60 -2.09
C ASN A 47 -9.74 5.26 -2.59
N GLY A 48 -10.11 4.19 -1.89
CA GLY A 48 -9.77 2.83 -2.31
C GLY A 48 -10.12 1.76 -1.28
N THR A 49 -9.70 0.54 -1.57
CA THR A 49 -9.87 -0.64 -0.72
C THR A 49 -8.51 -1.23 -0.35
N VAL A 50 -8.33 -1.53 0.94
CA VAL A 50 -7.19 -2.31 1.44
C VAL A 50 -7.58 -3.79 1.43
N GLN A 51 -6.85 -4.61 0.67
CA GLN A 51 -7.03 -6.06 0.68
C GLN A 51 -5.98 -6.71 1.59
N LEU A 52 -6.46 -7.59 2.49
CA LEU A 52 -5.62 -8.37 3.39
C LEU A 52 -5.75 -9.85 3.01
N LYS A 53 -4.66 -10.46 2.56
CA LYS A 53 -4.62 -11.87 2.17
C LYS A 53 -3.78 -12.69 3.14
N LEU A 54 -4.42 -13.62 3.83
CA LEU A 54 -3.73 -14.55 4.73
C LEU A 54 -2.97 -15.60 3.90
N LYS A 55 -1.66 -15.76 4.14
CA LYS A 55 -0.82 -16.70 3.37
C LYS A 55 -1.10 -18.18 3.65
N LYS A 56 -1.68 -18.48 4.81
CA LYS A 56 -2.08 -19.81 5.28
C LYS A 56 -3.42 -19.67 6.00
N ASN A 57 -4.09 -20.79 6.32
CA ASN A 57 -5.33 -20.81 7.10
C ASN A 57 -5.10 -20.48 8.61
N ASN A 58 -4.23 -19.52 8.88
CA ASN A 58 -3.80 -19.12 10.21
C ASN A 58 -4.61 -17.91 10.68
N LYS A 59 -5.15 -17.99 11.90
CA LYS A 59 -5.66 -16.81 12.61
C LYS A 59 -4.52 -15.82 12.84
N VAL A 60 -4.77 -14.54 12.59
CA VAL A 60 -3.85 -13.45 12.91
C VAL A 60 -4.48 -12.61 14.00
N GLU A 61 -3.83 -12.57 15.16
CA GLU A 61 -4.23 -11.69 16.26
C GLU A 61 -3.56 -10.33 16.07
N HIS A 62 -4.34 -9.26 16.16
CA HIS A 62 -3.86 -7.88 15.97
C HIS A 62 -4.51 -6.94 16.99
N GLN A 63 -3.85 -5.82 17.27
CA GLN A 63 -4.34 -4.79 18.19
C GLN A 63 -5.09 -3.65 17.47
N GLY A 64 -5.10 -3.68 16.14
CA GLY A 64 -5.81 -2.71 15.32
C GLY A 64 -5.27 -2.74 13.89
N ILE A 65 -6.07 -2.27 12.94
CA ILE A 65 -5.64 -2.03 11.57
C ILE A 65 -5.82 -0.53 11.34
N ARG A 66 -4.80 0.12 10.79
CA ARG A 66 -4.81 1.55 10.51
C ARG A 66 -4.36 1.81 9.08
N LEU A 67 -5.03 2.76 8.43
CA LEU A 67 -4.62 3.35 7.17
C LEU A 67 -4.26 4.81 7.42
N GLU A 68 -3.13 5.27 6.90
CA GLU A 68 -2.67 6.65 7.02
C GLU A 68 -2.28 7.15 5.63
N PHE A 69 -2.71 8.38 5.30
CA PHE A 69 -2.20 9.13 4.15
C PHE A 69 -1.22 10.17 4.68
N ILE A 70 0.06 10.03 4.32
CA ILE A 70 1.15 10.79 4.94
C ILE A 70 1.87 11.60 3.86
N GLY A 71 2.02 12.90 4.10
CA GLY A 71 2.92 13.79 3.37
C GLY A 71 4.06 14.23 4.28
N GLN A 72 5.30 14.22 3.77
CA GLN A 72 6.50 14.64 4.50
C GLN A 72 7.45 15.39 3.56
N ILE A 73 8.39 16.15 4.14
CA ILE A 73 9.45 16.90 3.43
C ILE A 73 10.78 16.18 3.64
#